data_AF-A0A9N9WVS4-F1
#
_entry.id   AF-A0A9N9WVS4-F1
#
_cell.length_a   1.000
_cell.length_b   1.000
_cell.length_c   1.000
_cell.angle_alpha   90.00
_cell.angle_beta   90.00
_cell.angle_gamma   90.00
#
_symmetry.space_group_name_H-M   'P 1'
#
loop_
_entity.id
_entity.type
_entity.pdbx_description
1 polymer ?
#
loop_
_entity_poly.entity_id
_entity_poly.type
_entity_poly.pdbx_seq_one_letter_code
_entity_poly.pdbx_strand_id
1 'polypeptide(L)'
;MKISCEYKNIRFEDNNTFYGCYIYDHKIPLKANFKITGQHKGSKQHKDILFVYIMDCTVANIPQGFTRHFPNLKALLIESTNLKNINRNDLTEYKNLEKIIFRLNWIEYVPGDLLNDFKNLKYINIVDRNLKLVEPNILDGHDNLSCVHFGINQRYDLYFSDFPSKHPIKPLTNIKNALKEKFTKYASSSGKKNSKAMQQRQEFPVHKFLLAARSPTLDELFKANPKVENLNLIDISVETFEIILKFLYTDELPGDDGANFLHLFAATDKLKIEDLMEFAATKLIYEVNQKNALTMFKLSHKHGYEELKQKSFNEVKKKYSKINFNDKWIDDINLMIEIVANYEKKEAEIEKLQMDFQKLMQDKLDLKVKELPSSIQNMQIIC
;
A
#
# COMPACT_ATOMS: atom_id res chain seq x y z
N MET A 1 43.11 -18.27 3.39
CA MET A 1 42.87 -16.84 3.70
C MET A 1 42.19 -16.72 5.07
N LYS A 2 42.40 -15.65 5.83
CA LYS A 2 41.65 -15.35 7.05
C LYS A 2 40.74 -14.15 6.80
N ILE A 3 39.49 -14.21 7.25
CA ILE A 3 38.54 -13.10 7.23
C ILE A 3 38.24 -12.73 8.66
N SER A 4 38.56 -11.49 9.04
CA SER A 4 38.20 -10.97 10.35
C SER A 4 36.74 -10.56 10.36
N CYS A 5 36.06 -10.93 11.44
CA CYS A 5 34.66 -10.63 11.67
C CYS A 5 34.50 -9.85 12.98
N GLU A 6 33.82 -8.71 12.92
CA GLU A 6 33.32 -8.00 14.08
C GLU A 6 31.91 -8.52 14.40
N TYR A 7 31.73 -9.13 15.57
CA TYR A 7 30.46 -9.72 15.95
C TYR A 7 29.61 -8.77 16.80
N LYS A 8 28.49 -8.30 16.24
CA LYS A 8 27.58 -7.36 16.92
C LYS A 8 26.12 -7.60 16.55
N ASN A 9 25.26 -6.87 17.24
CA ASN A 9 23.82 -6.93 17.01
C ASN A 9 23.41 -5.92 15.93
N ILE A 10 22.42 -6.29 15.13
CA ILE A 10 21.66 -5.39 14.26
C ILE A 10 20.18 -5.47 14.63
N ARG A 11 19.45 -4.36 14.51
CA ARG A 11 17.97 -4.37 14.55
C ARG A 11 17.47 -4.19 13.13
N PHE A 12 16.55 -5.06 12.71
CA PHE A 12 15.79 -4.86 11.48
C PHE A 12 14.40 -4.29 11.80
N GLU A 13 13.67 -3.86 10.77
CA GLU A 13 12.35 -3.22 10.85
C GLU A 13 11.29 -4.03 11.62
N ASP A 14 11.45 -5.35 11.73
CA ASP A 14 10.59 -6.23 12.53
C ASP A 14 10.88 -6.16 14.05
N ASN A 15 11.65 -5.16 14.51
CA ASN A 15 12.11 -4.94 15.89
C ASN A 15 12.89 -6.11 16.52
N ASN A 16 13.16 -7.16 15.76
CA ASN A 16 13.99 -8.27 16.18
C ASN A 16 15.47 -7.86 16.14
N THR A 17 16.17 -8.15 17.24
CA THR A 17 17.61 -7.96 17.34
C THR A 17 18.32 -9.25 16.91
N PHE A 18 19.11 -9.18 15.85
CA PHE A 18 19.88 -10.31 15.33
C PHE A 18 21.34 -10.14 15.72
N TYR A 19 22.00 -11.23 16.06
CA TYR A 19 23.44 -11.26 16.28
C TYR A 19 24.13 -11.80 15.03
N GLY A 20 25.20 -11.15 14.58
CA GLY A 20 25.81 -11.51 13.32
C GLY A 20 27.23 -11.04 13.16
N CYS A 21 27.72 -11.26 11.95
CA CYS A 21 29.10 -11.08 11.56
C CYS A 21 29.24 -9.90 10.60
N TYR A 22 30.05 -8.91 10.95
CA TYR A 22 30.41 -7.80 10.08
C TYR A 22 31.83 -7.95 9.56
N ILE A 23 31.99 -7.74 8.26
CA ILE A 23 33.25 -7.91 7.54
C ILE A 23 33.52 -6.61 6.78
N TYR A 24 34.68 -6.03 7.03
CA TYR A 24 35.13 -4.75 6.44
C TYR A 24 36.51 -4.91 5.83
N ASP A 25 36.84 -4.17 4.77
CA ASP A 25 38.20 -4.06 4.22
C ASP A 25 38.87 -5.38 3.79
N HIS A 26 38.08 -6.40 3.40
CA HIS A 26 38.60 -7.68 2.90
C HIS A 26 38.39 -7.84 1.40
N LYS A 27 39.31 -8.58 0.75
CA LYS A 27 39.07 -9.17 -0.57
C LYS A 27 38.50 -10.57 -0.39
N ILE A 28 37.22 -10.76 -0.71
CA ILE A 28 36.52 -12.02 -0.52
C ILE A 28 36.37 -12.73 -1.87
N PRO A 29 37.00 -13.90 -2.06
CA PRO A 29 36.87 -14.68 -3.29
C PRO A 29 35.50 -15.36 -3.35
N LEU A 30 35.07 -15.71 -4.56
CA LEU A 30 33.85 -16.50 -4.78
C LEU A 30 33.91 -17.85 -4.06
N LYS A 31 35.00 -18.61 -4.24
CA LYS A 31 35.12 -19.99 -3.75
C LYS A 31 35.74 -20.06 -2.35
N ALA A 32 35.14 -20.93 -1.54
CA ALA A 32 35.44 -21.15 -0.14
C ALA A 32 36.83 -21.79 0.07
N ASN A 33 37.78 -21.01 0.59
CA ASN A 33 39.00 -21.48 1.26
C ASN A 33 39.49 -20.42 2.27
N PHE A 34 38.56 -19.95 3.11
CA PHE A 34 38.86 -19.00 4.18
C PHE A 34 38.41 -19.48 5.56
N LYS A 35 39.16 -19.06 6.57
CA LYS A 35 38.82 -19.21 7.99
C LYS A 35 38.27 -17.88 8.50
N ILE A 36 37.25 -17.94 9.35
CA ILE A 36 36.72 -16.74 10.03
C ILE A 36 37.40 -16.59 11.39
N THR A 37 37.80 -15.38 11.71
CA THR A 37 38.42 -15.00 12.99
C THR A 37 37.64 -13.85 13.62
N GLY A 38 37.79 -13.67 14.93
CA GLY A 38 37.09 -12.62 15.70
C GLY A 38 36.74 -13.14 17.09
N GLN A 39 36.29 -12.25 17.97
CA GLN A 39 35.86 -12.62 19.33
C GLN A 39 34.37 -12.40 19.50
N HIS A 40 33.64 -13.45 19.89
CA HIS A 40 32.23 -13.35 20.20
C HIS A 40 31.97 -12.60 21.51
N LYS A 41 30.74 -12.07 21.63
CA LYS A 41 30.25 -11.43 22.85
C LYS A 41 29.63 -12.48 23.78
N GLY A 42 30.14 -12.57 25.00
CA GLY A 42 29.61 -13.49 26.03
C GLY A 42 29.73 -14.96 25.63
N SER A 43 28.68 -15.75 25.82
CA SER A 43 28.64 -17.19 25.51
C SER A 43 28.29 -17.52 24.05
N LYS A 44 28.18 -16.50 23.18
CA LYS A 44 27.81 -16.67 21.78
C LYS A 44 28.89 -17.40 20.98
N GLN A 45 28.46 -18.12 19.96
CA GLN A 45 29.31 -18.94 19.08
C GLN A 45 28.92 -18.77 17.61
N HIS A 46 29.69 -19.34 16.68
CA HIS A 46 29.39 -19.27 15.25
C HIS A 46 27.98 -19.76 14.89
N LYS A 47 27.42 -20.75 15.63
CA LYS A 47 26.04 -21.23 15.43
C LYS A 47 24.96 -20.19 15.75
N ASP A 48 25.29 -19.16 16.53
CA ASP A 48 24.36 -18.08 16.91
C ASP A 48 24.36 -16.92 15.90
N ILE A 49 25.19 -17.00 14.86
CA ILE A 49 25.29 -16.00 13.81
C ILE A 49 24.13 -16.17 12.84
N LEU A 50 23.27 -15.14 12.80
CA LEU A 50 22.07 -15.10 11.98
C LEU A 50 22.24 -14.24 10.74
N PHE A 51 23.27 -13.41 10.65
CA PHE A 51 23.57 -12.67 9.43
C PHE A 51 25.06 -12.49 9.19
N VAL A 52 25.40 -12.31 7.91
CA VAL A 52 26.70 -11.87 7.45
C VAL A 52 26.48 -10.54 6.74
N TYR A 53 27.19 -9.52 7.18
CA TYR A 53 27.20 -8.21 6.58
C TYR A 53 28.61 -7.89 6.09
N ILE A 54 28.76 -7.89 4.76
CA ILE A 54 29.98 -7.50 4.07
C ILE A 54 29.83 -6.06 3.62
N MET A 55 30.70 -5.18 4.11
CA MET A 55 30.66 -3.76 3.81
C MET A 55 32.06 -3.29 3.42
N ASP A 56 32.18 -2.39 2.44
CA ASP A 56 33.46 -1.79 2.03
C ASP A 56 34.54 -2.83 1.70
N CYS A 57 34.13 -3.94 1.09
CA CYS A 57 34.99 -5.06 0.71
C CYS A 57 35.13 -5.19 -0.81
N THR A 58 36.15 -5.91 -1.26
CA THR A 58 36.26 -6.35 -2.67
C THR A 58 35.59 -7.72 -2.84
N VAL A 59 34.40 -7.74 -3.43
CA VAL A 59 33.52 -8.89 -3.67
C VAL A 59 32.96 -8.83 -5.09
N ALA A 60 33.55 -9.51 -6.06
CA ALA A 60 33.08 -9.44 -7.46
C ALA A 60 31.81 -10.26 -7.73
N ASN A 61 31.60 -11.34 -6.96
CA ASN A 61 30.47 -12.27 -7.04
C ASN A 61 30.00 -12.58 -5.62
N ILE A 62 28.77 -13.09 -5.47
CA ILE A 62 28.25 -13.48 -4.16
C ILE A 62 29.15 -14.58 -3.56
N PRO A 63 29.82 -14.32 -2.42
CA PRO A 63 30.81 -15.25 -1.89
C PRO A 63 30.13 -16.50 -1.31
N GLN A 64 30.76 -17.65 -1.45
CA GLN A 64 30.30 -18.93 -0.88
C GLN A 64 31.17 -19.35 0.32
N GLY A 65 30.68 -20.30 1.11
CA GLY A 65 31.39 -20.93 2.23
C GLY A 65 31.06 -20.38 3.61
N PHE A 66 30.23 -19.33 3.71
CA PHE A 66 29.83 -18.78 5.01
C PHE A 66 28.97 -19.77 5.79
N THR A 67 28.12 -20.54 5.13
CA THR A 67 27.22 -21.52 5.77
C THR A 67 27.95 -22.67 6.46
N ARG A 68 29.20 -22.95 6.05
CA ARG A 68 30.08 -23.93 6.73
C ARG A 68 30.53 -23.45 8.12
N HIS A 69 30.62 -22.13 8.30
CA HIS A 69 30.94 -21.52 9.59
C HIS A 69 29.67 -21.16 10.36
N PHE A 70 28.65 -20.65 9.67
CA PHE A 70 27.41 -20.12 10.24
C PHE A 70 26.19 -20.92 9.76
N PRO A 71 25.87 -22.06 10.40
CA PRO A 71 24.84 -22.98 9.91
C PRO A 71 23.40 -22.44 9.99
N ASN A 72 23.15 -21.43 10.85
CA ASN A 72 21.81 -20.87 11.09
C ASN A 72 21.60 -19.52 10.40
N LEU A 73 22.35 -19.23 9.34
CA LEU A 73 22.31 -17.95 8.65
C LEU A 73 20.91 -17.65 8.09
N LYS A 74 20.41 -16.44 8.38
CA LYS A 74 19.09 -15.93 7.99
C LYS A 74 19.16 -14.70 7.09
N ALA A 75 20.24 -13.93 7.14
CA ALA A 75 20.40 -12.77 6.27
C ALA A 75 21.81 -12.67 5.65
N LEU A 76 21.87 -12.23 4.40
CA LEU A 76 23.09 -11.86 3.70
C LEU A 76 22.99 -10.42 3.23
N LEU A 77 23.92 -9.59 3.71
CA LEU A 77 23.99 -8.17 3.40
C LEU A 77 25.34 -7.90 2.72
N ILE A 78 25.32 -7.28 1.54
CA ILE A 78 26.53 -6.89 0.79
C ILE A 78 26.37 -5.43 0.35
N GLU A 79 27.17 -4.55 0.94
CA GLU A 79 27.05 -3.11 0.75
C GLU A 79 28.37 -2.45 0.36
N SER A 80 28.30 -1.44 -0.51
CA SER A 80 29.46 -0.62 -0.88
C SER A 80 30.65 -1.45 -1.37
N THR A 81 30.37 -2.52 -2.12
CA THR A 81 31.41 -3.39 -2.71
C THR A 81 31.46 -3.24 -4.23
N ASN A 82 32.40 -3.95 -4.88
CA ASN A 82 32.43 -4.10 -6.34
C ASN A 82 31.58 -5.28 -6.86
N LEU A 83 30.55 -5.71 -6.12
CA LEU A 83 29.64 -6.77 -6.56
C LEU A 83 28.94 -6.34 -7.85
N LYS A 84 29.18 -7.10 -8.91
CA LYS A 84 28.64 -6.83 -10.25
C LYS A 84 27.82 -8.00 -10.78
N ASN A 85 28.31 -9.22 -10.56
CA ASN A 85 27.68 -10.43 -11.06
C ASN A 85 26.92 -11.12 -9.93
N ILE A 86 25.63 -11.34 -10.14
CA ILE A 86 24.78 -12.15 -9.27
C ILE A 86 24.16 -13.26 -10.10
N ASN A 87 24.15 -14.48 -9.56
CA ASN A 87 23.58 -15.63 -10.22
C ASN A 87 23.06 -16.61 -9.16
N ARG A 88 22.08 -17.43 -9.55
CA ARG A 88 21.44 -18.42 -8.68
C ARG A 88 22.45 -19.43 -8.10
N ASN A 89 23.45 -19.85 -8.88
CA ASN A 89 24.42 -20.85 -8.46
C ASN A 89 25.24 -20.41 -7.24
N ASP A 90 25.57 -19.12 -7.16
CA ASP A 90 26.30 -18.53 -6.04
C ASP A 90 25.47 -18.45 -4.75
N LEU A 91 24.15 -18.60 -4.88
CA LEU A 91 23.21 -18.57 -3.77
C LEU A 91 22.81 -19.97 -3.26
N THR A 92 23.26 -21.04 -3.89
CA THR A 92 22.78 -22.41 -3.63
C THR A 92 22.99 -22.93 -2.21
N GLU A 93 24.01 -22.46 -1.48
CA GLU A 93 24.21 -22.84 -0.07
C GLU A 93 23.27 -22.09 0.90
N TYR A 94 22.72 -20.95 0.48
CA TYR A 94 21.98 -20.01 1.32
C TYR A 94 20.46 -20.26 1.37
N LYS A 95 20.00 -21.50 1.15
CA LYS A 95 18.56 -21.85 0.98
C LYS A 95 17.63 -21.42 2.12
N ASN A 96 18.18 -21.17 3.30
CA ASN A 96 17.43 -20.81 4.51
C ASN A 96 17.38 -19.30 4.80
N LEU A 97 17.93 -18.45 3.91
CA LEU A 97 17.85 -17.01 4.10
C LEU A 97 16.40 -16.52 4.07
N GLU A 98 16.14 -15.57 4.95
CA GLU A 98 14.90 -14.81 5.05
C GLU A 98 15.09 -13.38 4.52
N LYS A 99 16.34 -12.87 4.46
CA LYS A 99 16.66 -11.51 4.00
C LYS A 99 17.89 -11.48 3.08
N ILE A 100 17.77 -10.82 1.94
CA ILE A 100 18.87 -10.49 1.02
C ILE A 100 18.92 -8.98 0.82
N ILE A 101 20.06 -8.36 1.12
CA ILE A 101 20.23 -6.91 1.00
C ILE A 101 21.54 -6.62 0.28
N PHE A 102 21.45 -6.19 -0.97
CA PHE A 102 22.57 -5.73 -1.78
C PHE A 102 22.41 -4.24 -2.08
N ARG A 103 23.32 -3.41 -1.58
CA ARG A 103 23.21 -1.96 -1.73
C ARG A 103 24.52 -1.33 -2.18
N LEU A 104 24.44 -0.23 -2.94
CA LEU A 104 25.60 0.59 -3.28
C LEU A 104 26.74 -0.14 -4.00
N ASN A 105 26.44 -1.28 -4.64
CA ASN A 105 27.33 -2.05 -5.50
C ASN A 105 27.14 -1.67 -6.98
N TRP A 106 27.59 -2.55 -7.88
CA TRP A 106 27.65 -2.34 -9.34
C TRP A 106 26.85 -3.38 -10.12
N ILE A 107 25.82 -3.97 -9.52
CA ILE A 107 24.91 -4.90 -10.20
C ILE A 107 24.16 -4.13 -11.30
N GLU A 108 24.18 -4.67 -12.51
CA GLU A 108 23.47 -4.11 -13.67
C GLU A 108 22.21 -4.90 -14.04
N TYR A 109 22.19 -6.20 -13.72
CA TYR A 109 21.15 -7.14 -14.13
C TYR A 109 20.83 -8.13 -13.01
N VAL A 110 19.55 -8.31 -12.71
CA VAL A 110 19.02 -9.32 -11.78
C VAL A 110 18.29 -10.40 -12.60
N PRO A 111 18.83 -11.64 -12.68
CA PRO A 111 18.20 -12.73 -13.41
C PRO A 111 16.95 -13.24 -12.68
N GLY A 112 15.92 -13.62 -13.41
CA GLY A 112 14.59 -13.92 -12.89
C GLY A 112 14.48 -15.24 -12.14
N ASP A 113 15.50 -16.09 -12.24
CA ASP A 113 15.60 -17.35 -11.50
C ASP A 113 16.45 -17.24 -10.22
N LEU A 114 17.02 -16.06 -9.93
CA LEU A 114 17.96 -15.83 -8.83
C LEU A 114 17.42 -16.33 -7.48
N LEU A 115 16.11 -16.24 -7.28
CA LEU A 115 15.44 -16.45 -6.00
C LEU A 115 14.73 -17.81 -5.89
N ASN A 116 14.69 -18.61 -6.96
CA ASN A 116 13.87 -19.82 -7.04
C ASN A 116 14.13 -20.86 -5.93
N ASP A 117 15.31 -20.83 -5.30
CA ASP A 117 15.67 -21.78 -4.24
C ASP A 117 15.24 -21.32 -2.82
N PHE A 118 14.77 -20.08 -2.66
CA PHE A 118 14.48 -19.50 -1.35
C PHE A 118 13.00 -19.62 -0.95
N LYS A 119 12.68 -20.65 -0.16
CA LYS A 119 11.30 -20.90 0.28
C LYS A 119 10.80 -19.96 1.40
N ASN A 120 11.74 -19.39 2.16
CA ASN A 120 11.44 -18.61 3.37
C ASN A 120 11.80 -17.13 3.22
N LEU A 121 12.08 -16.67 2.00
CA LEU A 121 12.49 -15.29 1.75
C LEU A 121 11.35 -14.33 2.09
N LYS A 122 11.65 -13.30 2.87
CA LYS A 122 10.70 -12.27 3.31
C LYS A 122 11.11 -10.88 2.87
N TYR A 123 12.41 -10.63 2.79
CA TYR A 123 12.95 -9.29 2.53
C TYR A 123 13.99 -9.33 1.42
N ILE A 124 13.80 -8.49 0.42
CA ILE A 124 14.74 -8.30 -0.69
C ILE A 124 14.95 -6.83 -0.92
N ASN A 125 16.21 -6.40 -0.93
CA ASN A 125 16.57 -5.04 -1.25
C ASN A 125 17.84 -5.07 -2.12
N ILE A 126 17.69 -4.86 -3.42
CA ILE A 126 18.78 -4.72 -4.39
C ILE A 126 18.72 -3.31 -4.96
N VAL A 127 19.44 -2.39 -4.33
CA VAL A 127 19.49 -0.97 -4.70
C VAL A 127 20.92 -0.58 -5.01
N ASP A 128 21.25 -0.59 -6.30
CA ASP A 128 22.64 -0.49 -6.78
C ASP A 128 22.88 0.73 -7.65
N ARG A 129 24.16 1.06 -7.87
CA ARG A 129 24.54 2.29 -8.56
C ARG A 129 24.22 2.29 -10.06
N ASN A 130 24.05 1.11 -10.66
CA ASN A 130 23.91 0.95 -12.10
C ASN A 130 22.89 -0.13 -12.49
N LEU A 131 21.87 -0.37 -11.66
CA LEU A 131 20.87 -1.41 -11.93
C LEU A 131 20.00 -1.05 -13.14
N LYS A 132 20.17 -1.78 -14.25
CA LYS A 132 19.48 -1.51 -15.52
C LYS A 132 18.26 -2.40 -15.73
N LEU A 133 18.39 -3.68 -15.41
CA LEU A 133 17.36 -4.68 -15.68
C LEU A 133 17.15 -5.62 -14.50
N VAL A 134 15.89 -5.82 -14.15
CA VAL A 134 15.44 -6.87 -13.24
C VAL A 134 14.44 -7.69 -14.03
N GLU A 135 14.66 -9.00 -14.14
CA GLU A 135 13.77 -9.81 -14.95
C GLU A 135 12.36 -9.88 -14.34
N PRO A 136 11.31 -9.81 -15.18
CA PRO A 136 9.91 -9.83 -14.76
C PRO A 136 9.48 -10.96 -13.81
N ASN A 137 10.09 -12.13 -13.97
CA ASN A 137 9.77 -13.35 -13.26
C ASN A 137 10.51 -13.50 -11.92
N ILE A 138 11.33 -12.52 -11.52
CA ILE A 138 12.11 -12.57 -10.27
C ILE A 138 11.26 -12.86 -9.01
N LEU A 139 9.99 -12.45 -9.01
CA LEU A 139 9.08 -12.62 -7.86
C LEU A 139 8.18 -13.86 -7.97
N ASP A 140 8.31 -14.67 -9.03
CA ASP A 140 7.44 -15.83 -9.20
C ASP A 140 7.63 -16.85 -8.07
N GLY A 141 6.53 -17.26 -7.44
CA GLY A 141 6.55 -18.22 -6.33
C GLY A 141 6.97 -17.63 -4.98
N HIS A 142 7.10 -16.30 -4.85
CA HIS A 142 7.52 -15.62 -3.63
C HIS A 142 6.42 -14.77 -2.97
N ASP A 143 5.25 -15.37 -2.74
CA ASP A 143 4.06 -14.67 -2.21
C ASP A 143 4.20 -14.19 -0.75
N ASN A 144 5.16 -14.75 -0.01
CA ASN A 144 5.43 -14.44 1.40
C ASN A 144 6.38 -13.26 1.61
N LEU A 145 6.82 -12.60 0.54
CA LEU A 145 7.64 -11.40 0.64
C LEU A 145 6.85 -10.30 1.36
N SER A 146 7.49 -9.68 2.34
CA SER A 146 6.98 -8.50 3.06
C SER A 146 7.65 -7.21 2.60
N CYS A 147 8.82 -7.29 1.98
CA CYS A 147 9.54 -6.14 1.46
C CYS A 147 10.32 -6.52 0.19
N VAL A 148 10.12 -5.73 -0.86
CA VAL A 148 10.79 -5.88 -2.16
C VAL A 148 11.20 -4.52 -2.66
N HIS A 149 12.52 -4.27 -2.70
CA HIS A 149 13.09 -3.07 -3.26
C HIS A 149 14.09 -3.41 -4.35
N PHE A 150 13.84 -2.91 -5.55
CA PHE A 150 14.78 -2.90 -6.67
C PHE A 150 14.89 -1.47 -7.18
N GLY A 151 16.10 -0.93 -7.28
CA GLY A 151 16.25 0.44 -7.73
C GLY A 151 17.67 0.84 -8.09
N ILE A 152 17.77 1.98 -8.76
CA ILE A 152 19.05 2.67 -8.94
C ILE A 152 19.19 3.67 -7.79
N ASN A 153 20.32 3.65 -7.10
CA ASN A 153 20.62 4.71 -6.13
C ASN A 153 21.11 5.98 -6.86
N GLN A 154 20.18 6.75 -7.45
CA GLN A 154 20.49 7.99 -8.17
C GLN A 154 20.68 9.22 -7.26
N ARG A 155 20.52 9.07 -5.93
CA ARG A 155 20.81 10.15 -4.97
C ARG A 155 22.12 9.83 -4.25
N TYR A 156 23.14 10.63 -4.52
CA TYR A 156 24.41 10.66 -3.77
C TYR A 156 24.23 11.10 -2.29
N ASP A 157 23.01 11.41 -1.83
CA ASP A 157 22.70 12.04 -0.53
C ASP A 157 21.98 11.15 0.50
N LEU A 158 21.95 9.82 0.35
CA LEU A 158 21.47 8.94 1.43
C LEU A 158 22.65 8.24 2.12
N TYR A 159 23.52 9.05 2.72
CA TYR A 159 24.41 8.56 3.77
C TYR A 159 23.58 8.23 5.01
N PHE A 160 23.79 7.02 5.54
CA PHE A 160 23.55 6.62 6.93
C PHE A 160 22.32 7.22 7.63
N SER A 161 21.25 6.45 7.64
CA SER A 161 20.51 6.23 8.88
C SER A 161 19.88 4.85 8.80
N ASP A 162 19.71 4.20 9.96
CA ASP A 162 18.63 3.25 10.16
C ASP A 162 17.37 3.77 9.45
N PHE A 163 16.46 2.92 8.98
CA PHE A 163 15.21 3.25 8.26
C PHE A 163 15.25 3.07 6.72
N PRO A 164 14.24 2.40 6.12
CA PRO A 164 13.83 2.74 4.77
C PRO A 164 13.16 4.11 4.81
N SER A 165 13.41 4.93 3.80
CA SER A 165 12.69 6.20 3.63
C SER A 165 11.19 5.99 3.70
N LYS A 166 10.45 6.89 4.38
CA LYS A 166 8.97 6.98 4.35
C LYS A 166 8.38 7.21 2.93
N HIS A 167 9.22 7.18 1.90
CA HIS A 167 8.81 7.22 0.51
C HIS A 167 9.19 5.88 -0.13
N PRO A 168 8.24 5.10 -0.66
CA PRO A 168 8.56 3.92 -1.45
C PRO A 168 9.44 4.35 -2.63
N ILE A 169 10.64 3.77 -2.75
CA ILE A 169 11.49 3.95 -3.93
C ILE A 169 10.68 3.44 -5.12
N LYS A 170 10.38 4.32 -6.09
CA LYS A 170 9.58 3.97 -7.27
C LYS A 170 10.21 2.75 -7.97
N PRO A 171 9.48 1.62 -8.13
CA PRO A 171 9.99 0.44 -8.83
C PRO A 171 10.50 0.81 -10.23
N LEU A 172 11.58 0.18 -10.67
CA LEU A 172 12.09 0.38 -12.03
C LEU A 172 10.99 0.12 -13.08
N THR A 173 10.98 0.90 -14.16
CA THR A 173 9.92 0.89 -15.19
C THR A 173 9.69 -0.50 -15.82
N ASN A 174 10.73 -1.30 -15.94
CA ASN A 174 10.67 -2.69 -16.41
C ASN A 174 9.94 -3.64 -15.43
N ILE A 175 10.10 -3.47 -14.11
CA ILE A 175 9.35 -4.22 -13.10
C ILE A 175 7.88 -3.79 -13.14
N LYS A 176 7.60 -2.50 -13.33
CA LYS A 176 6.23 -2.02 -13.56
C LYS A 176 5.61 -2.66 -14.81
N ASN A 177 6.36 -2.75 -15.90
CA ASN A 177 5.90 -3.41 -17.13
C ASN A 177 5.70 -4.93 -16.95
N ALA A 178 6.58 -5.59 -16.20
CA ALA A 178 6.44 -7.00 -15.84
C ALA A 178 5.18 -7.29 -15.02
N LEU A 179 4.96 -6.47 -13.99
CA LEU A 179 3.78 -6.51 -13.13
C LEU A 179 2.52 -6.21 -13.95
N LYS A 180 2.60 -5.26 -14.90
CA LYS A 180 1.54 -4.96 -15.87
C LYS A 180 1.23 -6.14 -16.80
N GLU A 181 2.24 -6.81 -17.35
CA GLU A 181 2.02 -7.98 -18.22
C GLU A 181 1.39 -9.15 -17.46
N LYS A 182 1.84 -9.42 -16.23
CA LYS A 182 1.22 -10.43 -15.36
C LYS A 182 -0.23 -10.08 -15.04
N PHE A 183 -0.52 -8.83 -14.69
CA PHE A 183 -1.88 -8.35 -14.47
C PHE A 183 -2.73 -8.49 -15.75
N THR A 184 -2.20 -8.13 -16.91
CA THR A 184 -2.92 -8.19 -18.19
C THR A 184 -3.26 -9.63 -18.58
N LYS A 185 -2.34 -10.59 -18.38
CA LYS A 185 -2.59 -12.03 -18.57
C LYS A 185 -3.66 -12.55 -17.61
N TYR A 186 -3.67 -12.07 -16.37
CA TYR A 186 -4.67 -12.43 -15.36
C TYR A 186 -6.07 -11.85 -15.66
N ALA A 187 -6.18 -10.57 -16.04
CA ALA A 187 -7.44 -9.94 -16.44
C ALA A 187 -8.06 -10.67 -17.66
N SER A 188 -7.20 -11.13 -18.57
CA SER A 188 -7.61 -11.90 -19.75
C SER A 188 -8.09 -13.33 -19.42
N SER A 189 -7.59 -13.95 -18.34
CA SER A 189 -7.96 -15.32 -17.95
C SER A 189 -9.18 -15.39 -17.02
N SER A 190 -9.38 -14.36 -16.17
CA SER A 190 -10.54 -14.22 -15.28
C SER A 190 -11.83 -13.79 -16.02
N GLY A 191 -11.71 -13.23 -17.23
CA GLY A 191 -12.84 -12.79 -18.07
C GLY A 191 -13.70 -13.90 -18.71
N LYS A 192 -13.48 -15.20 -18.40
CA LYS A 192 -14.39 -16.27 -18.86
C LYS A 192 -15.68 -16.23 -18.03
N LYS A 193 -16.66 -15.46 -18.52
CA LYS A 193 -18.03 -15.39 -17.99
C LYS A 193 -18.66 -16.78 -17.98
N ASN A 194 -18.64 -17.46 -16.84
CA ASN A 194 -19.48 -18.63 -16.62
C ASN A 194 -20.92 -18.14 -16.41
N SER A 195 -21.77 -18.41 -17.39
CA SER A 195 -23.19 -18.07 -17.37
C SER A 195 -23.92 -18.90 -16.30
N LYS A 196 -24.19 -18.29 -15.14
CA LYS A 196 -25.38 -18.53 -14.29
C LYS A 196 -25.38 -17.56 -13.10
N ALA A 197 -26.54 -16.97 -12.85
CA ALA A 197 -26.79 -15.96 -11.82
C ALA A 197 -26.65 -16.54 -10.41
N MET A 198 -25.50 -16.32 -9.80
CA MET A 198 -25.25 -16.34 -8.35
C MET A 198 -24.12 -15.32 -8.16
N GLN A 199 -24.23 -14.40 -7.18
CA GLN A 199 -23.24 -13.33 -6.93
C GLN A 199 -21.81 -13.89 -7.06
N GLN A 200 -21.14 -13.57 -8.17
CA GLN A 200 -19.85 -14.17 -8.51
C GLN A 200 -18.81 -13.62 -7.52
N ARG A 201 -18.28 -14.48 -6.65
CA ARG A 201 -17.00 -14.21 -5.98
C ARG A 201 -15.91 -14.30 -7.05
N GLN A 202 -15.34 -13.16 -7.40
CA GLN A 202 -14.12 -13.10 -8.20
C GLN A 202 -12.92 -13.00 -7.26
N GLU A 203 -11.96 -13.90 -7.42
CA GLU A 203 -10.77 -13.97 -6.58
C GLU A 203 -9.57 -13.39 -7.31
N PHE A 204 -8.85 -12.47 -6.69
CA PHE A 204 -7.66 -11.83 -7.25
C PHE A 204 -6.40 -12.32 -6.52
N PRO A 205 -5.50 -13.06 -7.18
CA PRO A 205 -4.19 -13.37 -6.60
C PRO A 205 -3.36 -12.08 -6.58
N VAL A 206 -2.86 -11.71 -5.41
CA VAL A 206 -2.16 -10.44 -5.18
C VAL A 206 -0.89 -10.63 -4.36
N HIS A 207 0.08 -9.72 -4.54
CA HIS A 207 1.26 -9.67 -3.69
C HIS A 207 1.00 -8.71 -2.51
N LYS A 208 0.92 -9.26 -1.28
CA LYS A 208 0.59 -8.47 -0.08
C LYS A 208 1.51 -7.28 0.12
N PHE A 209 2.82 -7.45 -0.07
CA PHE A 209 3.77 -6.35 0.10
C PHE A 209 3.49 -5.18 -0.84
N LEU A 210 3.02 -5.45 -2.07
CA LEU A 210 2.76 -4.42 -3.06
C LEU A 210 1.53 -3.60 -2.69
N LEU A 211 0.49 -4.28 -2.19
CA LEU A 211 -0.70 -3.63 -1.64
C LEU A 211 -0.35 -2.85 -0.37
N ALA A 212 0.41 -3.44 0.56
CA ALA A 212 0.85 -2.80 1.81
C ALA A 212 1.64 -1.51 1.55
N ALA A 213 2.61 -1.56 0.63
CA ALA A 213 3.47 -0.42 0.30
C ALA A 213 2.71 0.79 -0.26
N ARG A 214 1.46 0.59 -0.70
CA ARG A 214 0.67 1.58 -1.44
C ARG A 214 -0.72 1.85 -0.85
N SER A 215 -1.02 1.23 0.28
CA SER A 215 -2.26 1.41 1.03
C SER A 215 -1.96 1.20 2.51
N PRO A 216 -1.90 2.29 3.32
CA PRO A 216 -1.69 2.19 4.76
C PRO A 216 -2.72 1.27 5.44
N THR A 217 -3.98 1.32 4.99
CA THR A 217 -5.04 0.44 5.49
C THR A 217 -4.73 -1.03 5.27
N LEU A 218 -4.22 -1.41 4.08
CA LEU A 218 -3.86 -2.79 3.79
C LEU A 218 -2.57 -3.21 4.51
N ASP A 219 -1.61 -2.29 4.68
CA ASP A 219 -0.40 -2.53 5.48
C ASP A 219 -0.73 -2.87 6.94
N GLU A 220 -1.55 -2.05 7.59
CA GLU A 220 -2.03 -2.31 8.96
C GLU A 220 -2.77 -3.65 9.05
N LEU A 221 -3.63 -3.95 8.06
CA LEU A 221 -4.38 -5.20 8.01
C LEU A 221 -3.46 -6.42 7.92
N PHE A 222 -2.45 -6.40 7.05
CA PHE A 222 -1.50 -7.50 6.87
C PHE A 222 -0.54 -7.64 8.05
N LYS A 223 -0.15 -6.54 8.70
CA LYS A 223 0.62 -6.57 9.94
C LYS A 223 -0.16 -7.19 11.08
N ALA A 224 -1.44 -6.84 11.23
CA ALA A 224 -2.33 -7.42 12.22
C ALA A 224 -2.62 -8.91 11.95
N ASN A 225 -2.67 -9.31 10.67
CA ASN A 225 -2.99 -10.68 10.26
C ASN A 225 -1.95 -11.25 9.26
N PRO A 226 -0.70 -11.55 9.68
CA PRO A 226 0.36 -11.96 8.75
C PRO A 226 0.03 -13.24 7.96
N LYS A 227 -0.77 -14.12 8.55
CA LYS A 227 -1.20 -15.41 7.98
C LYS A 227 -2.48 -15.32 7.13
N VAL A 228 -3.04 -14.13 6.90
CA VAL A 228 -4.28 -13.99 6.11
C VAL A 228 -4.02 -14.46 4.67
N GLU A 229 -4.69 -15.52 4.21
CA GLU A 229 -4.53 -16.01 2.83
C GLU A 229 -5.55 -15.37 1.88
N ASN A 230 -6.77 -15.10 2.37
CA ASN A 230 -7.86 -14.53 1.60
C ASN A 230 -8.43 -13.29 2.29
N LEU A 231 -8.53 -12.18 1.55
CA LEU A 231 -9.14 -10.94 2.02
C LEU A 231 -10.44 -10.67 1.26
N ASN A 232 -11.56 -10.63 1.99
CA ASN A 232 -12.85 -10.25 1.41
C ASN A 232 -13.03 -8.74 1.54
N LEU A 233 -12.94 -8.02 0.42
CA LEU A 233 -13.26 -6.59 0.37
C LEU A 233 -14.76 -6.42 0.14
N ILE A 234 -15.48 -6.15 1.22
CA ILE A 234 -16.93 -5.85 1.17
C ILE A 234 -17.10 -4.39 0.73
N ASP A 235 -18.19 -4.10 0.00
CA ASP A 235 -18.58 -2.78 -0.51
C ASP A 235 -17.65 -2.16 -1.57
N ILE A 236 -16.79 -2.96 -2.21
CA ILE A 236 -16.02 -2.55 -3.38
C ILE A 236 -16.43 -3.48 -4.53
N SER A 237 -16.90 -2.92 -5.64
CA SER A 237 -17.27 -3.75 -6.80
C SER A 237 -16.02 -4.35 -7.43
N VAL A 238 -16.20 -5.47 -8.12
CA VAL A 238 -15.11 -6.17 -8.82
C VAL A 238 -14.42 -5.25 -9.81
N GLU A 239 -15.18 -4.47 -10.58
CA GLU A 239 -14.68 -3.54 -11.59
C GLU A 239 -13.88 -2.40 -10.95
N THR A 240 -14.37 -1.84 -9.83
CA THR A 240 -13.64 -0.82 -9.08
C THR A 240 -12.35 -1.38 -8.50
N PHE A 241 -12.39 -2.59 -7.94
CA PHE A 241 -11.20 -3.22 -7.37
C PHE A 241 -10.17 -3.56 -8.45
N GLU A 242 -10.58 -3.97 -9.65
CA GLU A 242 -9.68 -4.23 -10.76
C GLU A 242 -8.92 -2.96 -11.20
N ILE A 243 -9.60 -1.81 -11.24
CA ILE A 243 -8.97 -0.50 -11.50
C ILE A 243 -7.94 -0.16 -10.41
N ILE A 244 -8.33 -0.32 -9.13
CA ILE A 244 -7.45 -0.09 -7.99
C ILE A 244 -6.22 -0.99 -8.10
N LEU A 245 -6.42 -2.29 -8.33
CA LEU A 245 -5.35 -3.26 -8.40
C LEU A 245 -4.38 -2.96 -9.55
N LYS A 246 -4.90 -2.57 -10.72
CA LYS A 246 -4.07 -2.12 -11.84
C LYS A 246 -3.21 -0.93 -11.43
N PHE A 247 -3.80 0.11 -10.84
CA PHE A 247 -3.07 1.29 -10.38
C PHE A 247 -1.98 0.94 -9.35
N LEU A 248 -2.30 0.08 -8.37
CA LEU A 248 -1.32 -0.37 -7.36
C LEU A 248 -0.12 -1.11 -7.99
N TYR A 249 -0.33 -1.80 -9.11
CA TYR A 249 0.72 -2.54 -9.80
C TYR A 249 1.53 -1.70 -10.80
N THR A 250 0.92 -0.67 -11.40
CA THR A 250 1.50 -0.03 -12.59
C THR A 250 1.68 1.49 -12.47
N ASP A 251 1.10 2.13 -11.46
CA ASP A 251 0.89 3.60 -11.39
C ASP A 251 0.06 4.17 -12.55
N GLU A 252 -0.60 3.33 -13.37
CA GLU A 252 -1.45 3.81 -14.46
C GLU A 252 -2.81 4.26 -13.95
N LEU A 253 -3.13 5.52 -14.18
CA LEU A 253 -4.45 6.08 -13.90
C LEU A 253 -5.48 5.50 -14.89
N PRO A 254 -6.73 5.30 -14.44
CA PRO A 254 -7.79 4.82 -15.32
C PRO A 254 -8.12 5.88 -16.39
N GLY A 255 -8.45 5.40 -17.59
CA GLY A 255 -8.98 6.27 -18.66
C GLY A 255 -10.41 6.71 -18.37
N ASP A 256 -10.97 7.52 -19.28
CA ASP A 256 -12.32 8.07 -19.15
C ASP A 256 -13.43 7.05 -19.51
N ASP A 257 -13.06 5.92 -20.11
CA ASP A 257 -14.00 4.92 -20.59
C ASP A 257 -14.38 3.93 -19.48
N GLY A 258 -15.60 4.07 -18.95
CA GLY A 258 -16.28 3.01 -18.16
C GLY A 258 -15.95 2.95 -16.66
N ALA A 259 -15.10 3.83 -16.13
CA ALA A 259 -14.85 3.90 -14.70
C ALA A 259 -15.98 4.64 -13.97
N ASN A 260 -16.59 4.01 -12.97
CA ASN A 260 -17.47 4.72 -12.04
C ASN A 260 -16.60 5.47 -11.01
N PHE A 261 -16.27 6.73 -11.30
CA PHE A 261 -15.42 7.56 -10.43
C PHE A 261 -15.99 7.79 -9.03
N LEU A 262 -17.31 7.70 -8.86
CA LEU A 262 -17.96 7.78 -7.54
C LEU A 262 -17.58 6.59 -6.66
N HIS A 263 -17.71 5.37 -7.21
CA HIS A 263 -17.31 4.14 -6.52
C HIS A 263 -15.80 4.09 -6.32
N LEU A 264 -15.02 4.53 -7.32
CA LEU A 264 -13.57 4.57 -7.23
C LEU A 264 -13.12 5.48 -6.09
N PHE A 265 -13.65 6.70 -6.01
CA PHE A 265 -13.35 7.66 -4.95
C PHE A 265 -13.67 7.10 -3.55
N ALA A 266 -14.85 6.51 -3.37
CA ALA A 266 -15.24 5.94 -2.08
C ALA A 266 -14.35 4.75 -1.67
N ALA A 267 -13.98 3.90 -2.63
CA ALA A 267 -13.13 2.73 -2.39
C ALA A 267 -11.67 3.13 -2.10
N THR A 268 -11.13 4.13 -2.80
CA THR A 268 -9.76 4.61 -2.58
C THR A 268 -9.61 5.40 -1.29
N ASP A 269 -10.63 6.12 -0.84
CA ASP A 269 -10.65 6.70 0.51
C ASP A 269 -10.67 5.60 1.59
N LYS A 270 -11.52 4.57 1.42
CA LYS A 270 -11.61 3.43 2.34
C LYS A 270 -10.27 2.69 2.47
N LEU A 271 -9.51 2.58 1.37
CA LEU A 271 -8.21 1.92 1.33
C LEU A 271 -7.03 2.89 1.52
N LYS A 272 -7.29 4.19 1.69
CA LYS A 272 -6.26 5.24 1.81
C LYS A 272 -5.22 5.23 0.68
N ILE A 273 -5.71 5.22 -0.56
CA ILE A 273 -4.90 5.30 -1.79
C ILE A 273 -5.03 6.72 -2.36
N GLU A 274 -4.28 7.66 -1.79
CA GLU A 274 -4.46 9.11 -1.98
C GLU A 274 -4.36 9.55 -3.45
N ASP A 275 -3.30 9.16 -4.17
CA ASP A 275 -3.08 9.55 -5.58
C ASP A 275 -4.27 9.18 -6.49
N LEU A 276 -4.85 7.99 -6.30
CA LEU A 276 -5.98 7.52 -7.11
C LEU A 276 -7.30 8.13 -6.64
N MET A 277 -7.43 8.42 -5.35
CA MET A 277 -8.55 9.17 -4.79
C MET A 277 -8.61 10.60 -5.35
N GLU A 278 -7.48 11.30 -5.37
CA GLU A 278 -7.37 12.66 -5.90
C GLU A 278 -7.68 12.71 -7.39
N PHE A 279 -7.18 11.73 -8.16
CA PHE A 279 -7.53 11.59 -9.57
C PHE A 279 -9.03 11.41 -9.78
N ALA A 280 -9.66 10.48 -9.04
CA ALA A 280 -11.11 10.25 -9.12
C ALA A 280 -11.88 11.51 -8.73
N ALA A 281 -11.45 12.23 -7.69
CA ALA A 281 -12.08 13.48 -7.25
C ALA A 281 -12.00 14.56 -8.32
N THR A 282 -10.86 14.70 -8.99
CA THR A 282 -10.67 15.65 -10.10
C THR A 282 -11.64 15.35 -11.24
N LYS A 283 -11.83 14.07 -11.60
CA LYS A 283 -12.82 13.67 -12.61
C LYS A 283 -14.25 14.02 -12.16
N LEU A 284 -14.61 13.72 -10.91
CA LEU A 284 -15.92 14.08 -10.35
C LEU A 284 -16.16 15.59 -10.35
N ILE A 285 -15.13 16.39 -10.06
CA ILE A 285 -15.17 17.85 -10.10
C ILE A 285 -15.58 18.34 -11.49
N TYR A 286 -15.04 17.78 -12.57
CA TYR A 286 -15.41 18.17 -13.94
C TYR A 286 -16.83 17.72 -14.32
N GLU A 287 -17.33 16.64 -13.72
CA GLU A 287 -18.67 16.11 -13.98
C GLU A 287 -19.78 16.80 -13.18
N VAL A 288 -19.45 17.64 -12.18
CA VAL A 288 -20.45 18.34 -11.36
C VAL A 288 -21.36 19.18 -12.24
N ASN A 289 -22.66 18.92 -12.13
CA ASN A 289 -23.73 19.64 -12.79
C ASN A 289 -25.00 19.62 -11.93
N GLN A 290 -26.01 20.39 -12.29
CA GLN A 290 -27.26 20.51 -11.51
C GLN A 290 -27.98 19.17 -11.23
N LYS A 291 -27.79 18.14 -12.07
CA LYS A 291 -28.45 16.84 -11.86
C LYS A 291 -27.76 16.03 -10.76
N ASN A 292 -26.42 16.04 -10.71
CA ASN A 292 -25.63 15.21 -9.79
C ASN A 292 -25.03 15.99 -8.60
N ALA A 293 -25.11 17.33 -8.58
CA ALA A 293 -24.45 18.18 -7.59
C ALA A 293 -24.75 17.79 -6.14
N LEU A 294 -25.99 17.43 -5.82
CA LEU A 294 -26.34 17.01 -4.47
C LEU A 294 -25.67 15.70 -4.05
N THR A 295 -25.65 14.71 -4.96
CA THR A 295 -24.98 13.44 -4.71
C THR A 295 -23.48 13.65 -4.49
N MET A 296 -22.86 14.49 -5.33
CA MET A 296 -21.44 14.83 -5.20
C MET A 296 -21.16 15.58 -3.90
N PHE A 297 -22.02 16.51 -3.49
CA PHE A 297 -21.88 17.26 -2.24
C PHE A 297 -21.97 16.34 -1.02
N LYS A 298 -22.95 15.42 -0.98
CA LYS A 298 -23.09 14.41 0.07
C LYS A 298 -21.85 13.53 0.17
N LEU A 299 -21.35 13.05 -0.97
CA LEU A 299 -20.14 12.24 -1.03
C LEU A 299 -18.92 13.02 -0.53
N SER A 300 -18.66 14.20 -1.06
CA SER A 300 -17.49 15.01 -0.69
C SER A 300 -17.53 15.44 0.77
N HIS A 301 -18.71 15.74 1.33
CA HIS A 301 -18.86 16.06 2.75
C HIS A 301 -18.54 14.83 3.61
N LYS A 302 -19.09 13.65 3.28
CA LYS A 302 -18.83 12.40 3.99
C LYS A 302 -17.33 12.04 4.03
N HIS A 303 -16.61 12.33 2.96
CA HIS A 303 -15.20 11.96 2.80
C HIS A 303 -14.23 13.14 3.04
N GLY A 304 -14.72 14.32 3.42
CA GLY A 304 -13.89 15.48 3.76
C GLY A 304 -13.11 16.10 2.58
N TYR A 305 -13.55 15.93 1.33
CA TYR A 305 -12.85 16.44 0.16
C TYR A 305 -13.38 17.82 -0.26
N GLU A 306 -12.67 18.87 0.16
CA GLU A 306 -13.18 20.24 0.20
C GLU A 306 -13.42 20.87 -1.19
N GLU A 307 -12.57 20.61 -2.18
CA GLU A 307 -12.73 21.23 -3.52
C GLU A 307 -13.99 20.71 -4.24
N LEU A 308 -14.21 19.39 -4.24
CA LEU A 308 -15.43 18.77 -4.78
C LEU A 308 -16.65 19.26 -4.00
N LYS A 309 -16.52 19.43 -2.68
CA LYS A 309 -17.58 19.95 -1.82
C LYS A 309 -17.97 21.38 -2.20
N GLN A 310 -17.00 22.28 -2.37
CA GLN A 310 -17.27 23.66 -2.77
C GLN A 310 -17.90 23.76 -4.16
N LYS A 311 -17.36 23.02 -5.15
CA LYS A 311 -17.89 23.05 -6.51
C LYS A 311 -19.30 22.48 -6.60
N SER A 312 -19.53 21.34 -5.95
CA SER A 312 -20.87 20.73 -5.88
C SER A 312 -21.86 21.61 -5.13
N PHE A 313 -21.44 22.25 -4.04
CA PHE A 313 -22.27 23.20 -3.31
C PHE A 313 -22.66 24.42 -4.15
N ASN A 314 -21.74 24.98 -4.93
CA ASN A 314 -22.03 26.09 -5.84
C ASN A 314 -23.07 25.71 -6.92
N GLU A 315 -23.02 24.48 -7.43
CA GLU A 315 -24.04 23.98 -8.36
C GLU A 315 -25.38 23.68 -7.68
N VAL A 316 -25.37 23.19 -6.43
CA VAL A 316 -26.58 23.06 -5.59
C VAL A 316 -27.22 24.45 -5.41
N LYS A 317 -26.45 25.48 -5.06
CA LYS A 317 -26.92 26.87 -4.93
C LYS A 317 -27.62 27.37 -6.19
N LYS A 318 -27.03 27.16 -7.37
CA LYS A 318 -27.62 27.59 -8.67
C LYS A 318 -28.97 26.93 -8.93
N LYS A 319 -29.11 25.64 -8.62
CA LYS A 319 -30.36 24.90 -8.83
C LYS A 319 -31.45 25.31 -7.85
N TYR A 320 -31.10 25.54 -6.59
CA TYR A 320 -32.04 25.82 -5.51
C TYR A 320 -32.02 27.30 -5.11
N SER A 321 -32.19 28.22 -6.07
CA SER A 321 -32.33 29.68 -5.81
C SER A 321 -33.48 30.03 -4.84
N LYS A 322 -34.39 29.08 -4.62
CA LYS A 322 -35.37 29.01 -3.52
C LYS A 322 -35.29 27.60 -2.92
N ILE A 323 -34.67 27.44 -1.75
CA ILE A 323 -34.66 26.16 -1.04
C ILE A 323 -36.10 25.81 -0.66
N ASN A 324 -36.59 24.66 -1.10
CA ASN A 324 -37.86 24.09 -0.63
C ASN A 324 -37.56 22.95 0.35
N PHE A 325 -37.73 23.20 1.64
CA PHE A 325 -37.44 22.22 2.70
C PHE A 325 -38.36 20.99 2.70
N ASN A 326 -39.45 21.02 1.93
CA ASN A 326 -40.36 19.87 1.75
C ASN A 326 -39.85 18.84 0.73
N ASP A 327 -38.74 19.12 0.05
CA ASP A 327 -38.19 18.15 -0.88
C ASP A 327 -37.55 16.97 -0.14
N LYS A 328 -37.87 15.75 -0.60
CA LYS A 328 -37.37 14.46 -0.07
C LYS A 328 -35.84 14.30 -0.03
N TRP A 329 -35.06 15.24 -0.58
CA TRP A 329 -33.63 15.07 -0.74
C TRP A 329 -32.81 15.39 0.52
N ILE A 330 -33.47 15.83 1.59
CA ILE A 330 -32.84 16.34 2.78
C ILE A 330 -33.08 15.46 4.03
N ASP A 331 -32.34 14.35 4.08
CA ASP A 331 -32.35 13.43 5.22
C ASP A 331 -31.16 13.63 6.17
N ASP A 332 -30.19 14.48 5.81
CA ASP A 332 -29.00 14.79 6.62
C ASP A 332 -29.10 16.20 7.22
N ILE A 333 -29.30 16.25 8.54
CA ILE A 333 -29.54 17.47 9.30
C ILE A 333 -28.29 18.37 9.40
N ASN A 334 -27.09 17.80 9.39
CA ASN A 334 -25.86 18.59 9.46
C ASN A 334 -25.58 19.23 8.10
N LEU A 335 -25.84 18.48 7.03
CA LEU A 335 -25.76 18.97 5.67
C LEU A 335 -26.75 20.12 5.41
N MET A 336 -27.96 20.05 5.97
CA MET A 336 -28.94 21.15 5.98
C MET A 336 -28.38 22.42 6.58
N ILE A 337 -27.88 22.31 7.81
CA ILE A 337 -27.38 23.45 8.57
C ILE A 337 -26.24 24.11 7.80
N GLU A 338 -25.34 23.31 7.23
CA GLU A 338 -24.23 23.81 6.42
C GLU A 338 -24.70 24.51 5.13
N ILE A 339 -25.71 23.95 4.43
CA ILE A 339 -26.28 24.58 3.23
C ILE A 339 -26.92 25.92 3.58
N VAL A 340 -27.69 25.99 4.67
CA VAL A 340 -28.40 27.19 5.12
C VAL A 340 -27.42 28.25 5.62
N ALA A 341 -26.42 27.88 6.43
CA ALA A 341 -25.42 28.80 6.98
C ALA A 341 -24.57 29.46 5.88
N ASN A 342 -24.32 28.75 4.78
CA ASN A 342 -23.54 29.26 3.66
C ASN A 342 -24.39 29.87 2.54
N TYR A 343 -25.70 30.04 2.75
CA TYR A 343 -26.60 30.65 1.77
C TYR A 343 -26.58 32.18 1.93
N GLU A 344 -26.02 32.88 0.95
CA GLU A 344 -25.93 34.36 0.95
C GLU A 344 -27.28 35.00 0.63
N LYS A 345 -28.22 34.99 1.58
CA LYS A 345 -29.43 35.81 1.54
C LYS A 345 -29.45 36.79 2.70
N LYS A 346 -30.24 37.87 2.57
CA LYS A 346 -30.46 38.84 3.65
C LYS A 346 -30.80 38.10 4.95
N GLU A 347 -30.22 38.52 6.05
CA GLU A 347 -30.34 37.93 7.40
C GLU A 347 -31.79 37.51 7.75
N ALA A 348 -32.77 38.35 7.42
CA ALA A 348 -34.20 38.07 7.62
C ALA A 348 -34.76 36.88 6.81
N GLU A 349 -34.23 36.58 5.62
CA GLU A 349 -34.61 35.38 4.86
C GLU A 349 -33.95 34.13 5.44
N ILE A 350 -32.74 34.23 6.00
CA ILE A 350 -32.07 33.14 6.71
C ILE A 350 -32.82 32.80 8.01
N GLU A 351 -33.20 33.80 8.80
CA GLU A 351 -34.02 33.63 10.01
C GLU A 351 -35.36 32.96 9.68
N LYS A 352 -36.03 33.40 8.61
CA LYS A 352 -37.26 32.76 8.14
C LYS A 352 -37.04 31.30 7.73
N LEU A 353 -35.96 31.01 7.00
CA LEU A 353 -35.60 29.65 6.60
C LEU A 353 -35.31 28.77 7.83
N GLN A 354 -34.65 29.32 8.86
CA GLN A 354 -34.40 28.63 10.13
C GLN A 354 -35.70 28.33 10.90
N MET A 355 -36.65 29.28 10.95
CA MET A 355 -37.96 29.09 11.57
C MET A 355 -38.81 28.05 10.82
N ASP A 356 -38.85 28.12 9.48
CA ASP A 356 -39.57 27.15 8.65
C ASP A 356 -38.98 25.74 8.83
N PHE A 357 -37.66 25.62 8.97
CA PHE A 357 -36.98 24.37 9.26
C PHE A 357 -37.29 23.81 10.67
N GLN A 358 -37.25 24.65 11.70
CA GLN A 358 -37.64 24.25 13.07
C GLN A 358 -39.08 23.72 13.11
N LYS A 359 -40.00 24.39 12.40
CA LYS A 359 -41.39 23.98 12.30
C LYS A 359 -41.54 22.62 11.61
N LEU A 360 -40.86 22.41 10.47
CA LEU A 360 -40.90 21.12 9.76
C LEU A 360 -40.37 19.96 10.62
N MET A 361 -39.32 20.21 11.41
CA MET A 361 -38.77 19.23 12.34
C MET A 361 -39.77 18.87 13.44
N GLN A 362 -40.46 19.87 14.00
CA GLN A 362 -41.51 19.66 14.99
C GLN A 362 -42.68 18.86 14.39
N ASP A 363 -43.13 19.21 13.19
CA ASP A 363 -44.22 18.51 12.51
C ASP A 363 -43.88 17.03 12.24
N LYS A 364 -42.63 16.73 11.82
CA LYS A 364 -42.15 15.34 11.65
C LYS A 364 -42.04 14.59 12.97
N LEU A 365 -41.64 15.25 14.05
CA LEU A 365 -41.58 14.66 15.38
C LEU A 365 -43.00 14.32 15.88
N ASP A 366 -43.94 15.25 15.73
CA ASP A 366 -45.34 15.09 16.12
C ASP A 366 -46.03 13.96 15.32
N LEU A 367 -45.71 13.82 14.03
CA LEU A 367 -46.15 12.70 13.20
C LEU A 367 -45.61 11.36 13.71
N LYS A 368 -44.31 11.28 14.03
CA LYS A 368 -43.70 10.09 14.64
C LYS A 368 -44.31 9.75 16.01
N VAL A 369 -44.63 10.76 16.82
CA VAL A 369 -45.30 10.57 18.13
C VAL A 369 -46.71 10.01 17.93
N LYS A 370 -47.45 10.47 16.90
CA LYS A 370 -48.78 9.95 16.54
C LYS A 370 -48.78 8.51 16.04
N GLU A 371 -47.66 8.03 15.50
CA GLU A 371 -47.49 6.64 15.05
C GLU A 371 -47.12 5.67 16.20
N LEU A 372 -46.79 6.17 17.39
CA LEU A 372 -46.53 5.34 18.57
C LEU A 372 -47.83 4.72 19.13
N PRO A 373 -47.78 3.51 19.74
CA PRO A 373 -48.93 2.91 20.40
C PRO A 373 -49.54 3.84 21.46
N SER A 374 -50.87 3.85 21.59
CA SER A 374 -51.64 4.75 22.46
C SER A 374 -51.23 4.70 23.94
N SER A 375 -50.60 3.60 24.37
CA SER A 375 -50.06 3.42 25.72
C SER A 375 -48.84 4.29 26.03
N ILE A 376 -48.12 4.78 25.01
CA ILE A 376 -46.90 5.59 25.16
C ILE A 376 -47.20 7.10 24.99
N GLN A 377 -48.22 7.45 24.18
CA GLN A 377 -48.60 8.84 23.90
C GLN A 377 -49.12 9.61 25.13
N ASN A 378 -49.57 8.92 26.18
CA ASN A 378 -50.23 9.51 27.35
C ASN A 378 -49.34 9.59 28.61
N MET A 379 -48.03 9.33 28.53
CA MET A 379 -47.16 9.50 29.71
C MET A 379 -46.79 10.98 29.90
N GLN A 380 -47.37 11.61 30.93
CA GLN A 380 -46.89 12.90 31.43
C GLN A 380 -45.71 12.67 32.37
N ILE A 381 -44.56 13.25 32.04
CA ILE A 381 -43.46 13.43 32.99
C ILE A 381 -43.80 14.65 33.83
N ILE A 382 -44.16 14.42 35.09
CA ILE A 382 -44.28 15.46 36.11
C ILE A 382 -42.90 15.61 36.72
N CYS A 383 -42.31 16.80 36.61
CA CYS A 383 -41.02 17.13 37.22
C CYS A 383 -41.10 17.19 38.73
#